data_AF-A0A961M0H4-F1
#
_entry.id   AF-A0A961M0H4-F1
#
_cell.length_a   1.000
_cell.length_b   1.000
_cell.length_c   1.000
_cell.angle_alpha   90.00
_cell.angle_beta   90.00
_cell.angle_gamma   90.00
#
_symmetry.space_group_name_H-M   'P 1'
#
loop_
_entity.id
_entity.type
_entity.pdbx_description
1 polymer ?
#
loop_
_entity_poly.entity_id
_entity_poly.type
_entity_poly.pdbx_seq_one_letter_code
_entity_poly.pdbx_strand_id
1 'polypeptide(L)' 'TLGAVEDGHVAKVLGVLGLSALLEDPRFADRAARAAHADAMAQRMAAVLATRPAADWEAAFRRVGVPA' A
#
# COMPACT_ATOMS: atom_id res chain seq x y z
N THR A 1 5.06 -3.06 -20.82
CA THR A 1 5.79 -2.09 -19.98
C THR A 1 4.90 -1.50 -18.88
N LEU A 2 4.05 -2.32 -18.23
CA LEU A 2 3.03 -1.87 -17.26
C LEU A 2 3.54 -1.75 -15.81
N GLY A 3 4.75 -2.24 -15.51
CA GLY A 3 5.21 -2.43 -14.12
C GLY A 3 5.56 -1.15 -13.34
N ALA A 4 6.02 -0.08 -14.00
CA ALA A 4 6.52 1.11 -13.31
C ALA A 4 5.40 2.02 -12.74
N VAL A 5 4.19 1.94 -13.30
CA VAL A 5 3.03 2.73 -12.83
C VAL A 5 2.45 2.13 -11.55
N GLU A 6 2.50 0.80 -11.40
CA GLU A 6 2.02 0.11 -10.21
C GLU A 6 2.89 0.39 -8.97
N ASP A 7 4.22 0.47 -9.14
CA ASP A 7 5.14 0.67 -8.02
C ASP A 7 4.98 2.06 -7.35
N GLY A 8 4.76 3.11 -8.16
CA GLY A 8 4.48 4.44 -7.65
C GLY A 8 3.14 4.54 -6.90
N HIS A 9 2.14 3.75 -7.28
CA HIS A 9 0.86 3.68 -6.57
C HIS A 9 0.97 2.91 -5.26
N VAL A 10 1.73 1.82 -5.22
CA VAL A 10 1.96 1.05 -3.99
C VAL A 10 2.61 1.92 -2.93
N ALA A 11 3.64 2.68 -3.27
CA ALA A 11 4.31 3.55 -2.29
C ALA A 11 3.37 4.63 -1.72
N LYS A 12 2.52 5.24 -2.56
CA LYS A 12 1.51 6.21 -2.12
C LYS A 12 0.46 5.58 -1.20
N VAL A 13 -0.04 4.39 -1.56
CA VAL A 13 -1.04 3.66 -0.76
C VAL A 13 -0.45 3.28 0.60
N LEU A 14 0.75 2.69 0.62
CA LEU A 14 1.43 2.37 1.87
C LEU A 14 1.70 3.63 2.70
N GLY A 15 2.06 4.75 2.06
CA GLY A 15 2.22 6.03 2.73
C GLY A 15 0.93 6.51 3.43
N VAL A 16 -0.22 6.39 2.76
CA VAL A 16 -1.54 6.73 3.36
C VAL A 16 -1.88 5.81 4.53
N LEU A 17 -1.55 4.54 4.41
CA LEU A 17 -1.75 3.53 5.46
C LEU A 17 -0.71 3.62 6.58
N GLY A 18 0.30 4.49 6.49
CA GLY A 18 1.40 4.56 7.47
C GLY A 18 2.32 3.33 7.45
N LEU A 19 2.28 2.54 6.37
CA LEU A 19 3.05 1.33 6.15
C LEU A 19 4.30 1.57 5.28
N SER A 20 4.76 2.82 5.16
CA SER A 20 5.94 3.21 4.37
C SER A 20 7.18 2.40 4.73
N ALA A 21 7.33 2.06 6.02
CA ALA A 21 8.43 1.23 6.53
C ALA A 21 8.48 -0.17 5.90
N LEU A 22 7.38 -0.67 5.31
CA LEU A 22 7.40 -1.92 4.57
C LEU A 22 8.29 -1.84 3.32
N LEU A 23 8.45 -0.67 2.72
CA LEU A 23 9.32 -0.51 1.55
C LEU A 23 10.81 -0.62 1.90
N GLU A 24 11.17 -0.44 3.17
CA GLU A 24 12.54 -0.65 3.66
C GLU A 24 12.83 -2.12 3.97
N ASP A 25 11.79 -2.94 4.13
CA ASP A 25 11.91 -4.39 4.33
C ASP A 25 12.23 -5.06 2.99
N PRO A 26 13.34 -5.84 2.89
CA PRO A 26 13.73 -6.54 1.66
C PRO A 26 12.62 -7.41 1.07
N ARG A 27 11.66 -7.86 1.89
CA ARG A 27 10.51 -8.66 1.45
C ARG A 27 9.47 -7.87 0.65
N PHE A 28 9.47 -6.54 0.71
CA PHE A 28 8.53 -5.69 -0.04
C PHE A 28 9.19 -4.54 -0.79
N ALA A 29 10.53 -4.45 -0.76
CA ALA A 29 11.30 -3.41 -1.41
C ALA A 29 11.09 -3.39 -2.93
N ASP A 30 11.15 -4.56 -3.58
CA ASP A 30 10.94 -4.71 -5.01
C ASP A 30 9.62 -5.41 -5.36
N ARG A 31 9.24 -5.33 -6.64
CA ARG A 31 7.98 -5.88 -7.15
C ARG A 31 7.92 -7.41 -7.03
N ALA A 32 9.03 -8.11 -7.28
CA ALA A 32 9.07 -9.56 -7.24
C ALA A 32 8.93 -10.07 -5.80
N ALA A 33 9.59 -9.40 -4.86
CA ALA A 33 9.47 -9.63 -3.43
C ALA A 33 8.02 -9.36 -2.97
N ARG A 34 7.42 -8.24 -3.36
CA ARG A 34 5.99 -7.96 -3.07
C ARG A 34 5.06 -9.02 -3.62
N ALA A 35 5.29 -9.51 -4.85
CA ALA A 35 4.48 -10.58 -5.42
C ALA A 35 4.64 -11.90 -4.65
N ALA A 36 5.87 -12.25 -4.26
CA ALA A 36 6.16 -13.43 -3.45
C ALA A 36 5.58 -13.34 -2.02
N HIS A 37 5.42 -12.12 -1.50
CA HIS A 37 4.90 -11.83 -0.16
C HIS A 37 3.55 -11.12 -0.18
N ALA A 38 2.77 -11.27 -1.26
CA ALA A 38 1.53 -10.52 -1.47
C ALA A 38 0.52 -10.76 -0.35
N ASP A 39 0.37 -12.00 0.11
CA ASP A 39 -0.53 -12.36 1.21
C ASP A 39 -0.13 -11.67 2.52
N ALA A 40 1.17 -11.66 2.83
CA ALA A 40 1.69 -11.00 4.03
C ALA A 40 1.50 -9.47 3.97
N MET A 41 1.63 -8.89 2.78
CA MET A 41 1.37 -7.47 2.53
C MET A 41 -0.12 -7.16 2.71
N ALA A 42 -1.00 -7.96 2.13
CA ALA A 42 -2.45 -7.81 2.21
C ALA A 42 -2.94 -7.92 3.66
N GLN A 43 -2.41 -8.86 4.46
CA GLN A 43 -2.76 -8.98 5.88
C GLN A 43 -2.43 -7.72 6.67
N ARG A 44 -1.26 -7.12 6.43
CA ARG A 44 -0.85 -5.86 7.10
C ARG A 44 -1.72 -4.70 6.68
N MET A 45 -2.03 -4.59 5.39
CA MET A 45 -2.95 -3.57 4.88
C MET A 45 -4.35 -3.74 5.47
N ALA A 46 -4.88 -4.97 5.53
CA ALA A 46 -6.18 -5.26 6.11
C ALA A 46 -6.23 -4.93 7.62
N ALA A 47 -5.16 -5.23 8.36
CA ALA A 47 -5.07 -4.89 9.78
C ALA A 47 -5.14 -3.37 10.02
N VAL A 48 -4.48 -2.57 9.18
CA VAL A 48 -4.57 -1.10 9.24
C VAL A 48 -5.92 -0.60 8.78
N LEU A 49 -6.44 -1.12 7.66
CA LEU A 49 -7.75 -0.69 7.15
C LEU A 49 -8.86 -0.95 8.17
N ALA A 50 -8.76 -2.00 8.98
CA ALA A 50 -9.69 -2.30 10.05
C ALA A 50 -9.64 -1.32 11.24
N THR A 51 -8.61 -0.46 11.36
CA THR A 51 -8.51 0.47 12.50
C THR A 51 -9.39 1.71 12.35
N ARG A 52 -9.92 1.99 11.15
CA ARG A 52 -10.75 3.17 10.86
C ARG A 52 -11.86 2.83 9.87
N PRO A 53 -12.98 3.58 9.86
CA PRO A 53 -14.04 3.38 8.89
C PRO A 53 -13.58 3.56 7.43
N ALA A 54 -14.25 2.91 6.49
CA ALA A 54 -13.93 3.03 5.06
C ALA A 54 -14.00 4.49 4.56
N ALA A 55 -15.00 5.26 5.00
CA ALA A 55 -15.16 6.68 4.63
C ALA A 55 -13.94 7.55 5.03
N ASP A 56 -13.33 7.25 6.17
CA ASP A 56 -12.12 7.91 6.66
C ASP A 56 -10.91 7.64 5.74
N TRP A 57 -10.81 6.40 5.27
CA TRP A 57 -9.77 5.99 4.33
C TRP A 57 -10.02 6.58 2.93
N GLU A 58 -11.25 6.58 2.43
CA GLU A 58 -11.61 7.22 1.17
C GLU A 58 -11.20 8.71 1.15
N ALA A 59 -11.49 9.45 2.23
CA ALA A 59 -11.06 10.84 2.37
C ALA A 59 -9.53 10.96 2.37
N ALA A 60 -8.82 10.04 3.05
CA ALA A 60 -7.37 10.01 3.09
C ALA A 60 -6.73 9.71 1.72
N PHE A 61 -7.27 8.76 0.96
CA PHE A 61 -6.81 8.42 -0.40
C PHE A 61 -7.10 9.54 -1.40
N ARG A 62 -8.29 10.16 -1.35
CA ARG A 62 -8.62 11.33 -2.19
C ARG A 62 -7.65 12.48 -1.96
N ARG A 63 -7.25 12.74 -0.72
CA ARG A 63 -6.31 13.83 -0.38
C ARG A 63 -4.93 13.66 -1.01
N VAL A 64 -4.51 12.44 -1.30
CA VAL A 64 -3.22 12.17 -1.98
C VAL A 64 -3.36 11.98 -3.49
N GLY A 65 -4.54 12.24 -4.05
CA GLY A 65 -4.80 12.12 -5.49
C GLY A 65 -4.76 10.69 -6.01
N VAL A 66 -4.98 9.70 -5.13
CA VAL A 66 -5.18 8.31 -5.54
C VAL A 66 -6.68 8.12 -5.76
N PRO A 67 -7.15 7.82 -6.98
CA PRO A 67 -8.54 7.45 -7.20
C PRO A 67 -8.79 6.13 -6.45
N ALA A 68 -9.71 6.17 -5.49
CA ALA A 68 -10.21 4.99 -4.76
C ALA A 68 -11.26 4.26 -5.60
#